data_AF-A0AA38PGL7-F1
#
_entry.id   AF-A0AA38PGL7-F1
#
_cell.length_a   1.000
_cell.length_b   1.000
_cell.length_c   1.000
_cell.angle_alpha   90.00
_cell.angle_beta   90.00
_cell.angle_gamma   90.00
#
_symmetry.space_group_name_H-M   'P 1'
#
loop_
_entity.id
_entity.type
_entity.pdbx_description
1 polymer ?
#
loop_
_entity_poly.entity_id
_entity_poly.type
_entity_poly.pdbx_seq_one_letter_code
_entity_poly.pdbx_strand_id
1 'polypeptide(L)'
;MNLSPVLSVLIIATTILTYAKAGKGAKSTANLIPRSKQPITDPAAQEEYANVERKMTAAVDWFRKECASLETRANGRVTPDLLSSVRVKFPKDDHAFKLEEVSTVGVRNASELIITVFEEESLKHVERALYDAKLPGLSSFQKQDNRTLKIPVPKPTVEARKALFATAERQAEDTRIQIRRHHQASLKKGKYEKHSIEIEEFQKLSTRFVNNVDTILRELKK
;
A
#
# COMPACT_ATOMS: atom_id res chain seq x y z
N MET A 1 47.25 -91.16 45.59
CA MET A 1 46.16 -91.44 46.55
C MET A 1 45.89 -90.12 47.25
N ASN A 2 44.77 -89.40 47.14
CA ASN A 2 43.41 -89.73 46.70
C ASN A 2 42.72 -88.47 46.14
N LEU A 3 41.76 -88.70 45.23
CA LEU A 3 40.64 -87.81 44.86
C LEU A 3 39.86 -87.38 46.14
N SER A 4 39.06 -86.31 46.26
CA SER A 4 38.21 -85.53 45.35
C SER A 4 37.76 -84.22 46.07
N PRO A 5 36.96 -83.32 45.46
CA PRO A 5 36.89 -81.88 45.74
C PRO A 5 35.70 -81.45 46.62
N VAL A 6 35.79 -80.28 47.28
CA VAL A 6 34.62 -79.59 47.85
C VAL A 6 34.60 -78.13 47.43
N LEU A 7 33.62 -77.87 46.55
CA LEU A 7 32.94 -76.64 46.17
C LEU A 7 33.51 -75.30 46.70
N SER A 8 34.21 -74.61 45.81
CA SER A 8 34.29 -73.16 45.77
C SER A 8 32.94 -72.56 45.40
N VAL A 9 32.20 -72.06 46.39
CA VAL A 9 31.05 -71.16 46.17
C VAL A 9 31.60 -69.80 45.79
N LEU A 10 31.86 -69.62 44.49
CA LEU A 10 32.12 -68.32 43.91
C LEU A 10 30.80 -67.54 44.01
N ILE A 11 30.75 -66.54 44.89
CA ILE A 11 29.70 -65.53 44.89
C ILE A 11 29.81 -64.84 43.55
N ILE A 12 28.98 -65.24 42.59
CA ILE A 12 28.81 -64.53 41.32
C ILE A 12 28.18 -63.20 41.72
N ALA A 13 29.02 -62.20 41.92
CA ALA A 13 28.59 -60.82 42.00
C ALA A 13 27.94 -60.51 40.66
N THR A 14 26.61 -60.63 40.61
CA THR A 14 25.80 -60.21 39.48
C THR A 14 25.93 -58.70 39.40
N THR A 15 26.98 -58.23 38.73
CA THR A 15 27.08 -56.86 38.26
C THR A 15 25.91 -56.65 37.31
N ILE A 16 24.81 -56.16 37.85
CA ILE A 16 23.74 -55.56 37.06
C ILE A 16 24.44 -54.47 36.25
N LEU A 17 24.58 -54.69 34.94
CA LEU A 17 24.99 -53.65 33.99
C LEU A 17 23.92 -52.56 34.05
N THR A 18 24.08 -51.62 34.99
CA THR A 18 23.31 -50.40 35.00
C THR A 18 23.73 -49.62 33.76
N TYR A 19 22.85 -49.58 32.76
CA TYR A 19 23.00 -48.68 31.63
C TYR A 19 23.09 -47.26 32.17
N ALA A 20 24.31 -46.72 32.24
CA ALA A 20 24.55 -45.32 32.58
C ALA A 20 24.01 -44.48 31.42
N LYS A 21 22.72 -44.14 31.48
CA LYS A 21 22.12 -43.13 30.62
C LYS A 21 22.83 -41.83 30.96
N ALA A 22 23.83 -41.46 30.15
CA ALA A 22 24.49 -40.16 30.23
C ALA A 22 23.38 -39.10 30.25
N GLY A 23 23.14 -38.55 31.43
CA GLY A 23 22.15 -37.50 31.62
C GLY A 23 22.60 -36.33 30.79
N LYS A 24 22.00 -36.15 29.60
CA LYS A 24 22.02 -34.86 28.93
C LYS A 24 21.42 -33.89 29.95
N GLY A 25 22.27 -33.12 30.62
CA GLY A 25 21.85 -32.12 31.59
C GLY A 25 20.70 -31.32 30.99
N ALA A 26 19.66 -31.07 31.79
CA ALA A 26 18.48 -30.35 31.34
C ALA A 26 18.95 -29.04 30.69
N LYS A 27 18.90 -28.98 29.35
CA LYS A 27 19.23 -27.76 28.63
C LYS A 27 18.19 -26.75 29.06
N SER A 28 18.61 -25.73 29.81
CA SER A 28 17.72 -24.70 30.32
C SER A 28 16.95 -24.08 29.16
N THR A 29 15.66 -24.36 29.08
CA THR A 29 14.75 -23.81 28.08
C THR A 29 14.35 -22.37 28.40
N ALA A 30 14.75 -21.85 29.57
CA ALA A 30 14.40 -20.51 30.04
C ALA A 30 14.90 -19.38 29.11
N ASN A 31 15.99 -19.61 28.39
CA ASN A 31 16.62 -18.62 27.50
C ASN A 31 16.38 -18.90 26.01
N LEU A 32 15.48 -19.83 25.66
CA LEU A 32 15.14 -20.09 24.25
C LEU A 32 14.13 -19.05 23.77
N ILE A 33 14.59 -18.14 22.91
CA ILE A 33 13.70 -17.24 22.19
C ILE A 33 12.99 -18.06 21.09
N PRO A 34 11.65 -18.10 21.07
CA PRO A 34 10.91 -18.76 19.98
C PRO A 34 11.32 -18.18 18.64
N ARG A 35 11.46 -19.02 17.61
CA ARG A 35 11.84 -18.62 16.25
C ARG A 35 11.01 -17.43 15.72
N SER A 36 9.72 -17.38 16.05
CA SER A 36 8.81 -16.30 15.66
C SER A 36 9.13 -14.92 16.24
N LYS A 37 9.99 -14.84 17.26
CA LYS A 37 10.41 -13.61 17.96
C LYS A 37 11.89 -13.26 17.72
N GLN A 38 12.61 -14.05 16.94
CA GLN A 38 14.03 -13.76 16.65
C GLN A 38 14.11 -12.63 15.62
N PRO A 39 14.83 -11.53 15.91
CA PRO A 39 15.03 -10.45 14.95
C PRO A 39 16.00 -10.88 13.83
N ILE A 40 15.90 -10.21 12.69
CA ILE A 40 16.88 -10.33 11.61
C ILE A 40 18.25 -9.96 12.20
N THR A 41 19.20 -10.89 12.15
CA THR A 41 20.50 -10.72 12.83
C THR A 41 21.54 -10.09 11.90
N ASP A 42 21.35 -10.23 10.57
CA ASP A 42 22.28 -9.71 9.57
C ASP A 42 22.00 -8.24 9.23
N PRO A 43 23.00 -7.34 9.31
CA PRO A 43 22.81 -5.91 9.06
C PRO A 43 22.40 -5.62 7.60
N ALA A 44 22.89 -6.42 6.64
CA ALA A 44 22.51 -6.29 5.23
C ALA A 44 21.05 -6.70 4.97
N ALA A 45 20.55 -7.70 5.68
CA ALA A 45 19.15 -8.14 5.58
C ALA A 45 18.20 -7.11 6.22
N GLN A 46 18.63 -6.47 7.31
CA GLN A 46 17.88 -5.38 7.95
C GLN A 46 17.74 -4.14 7.05
N GLU A 47 18.81 -3.75 6.34
CA GLU A 47 18.76 -2.65 5.39
C GLU A 47 17.82 -2.96 4.21
N GLU A 48 17.89 -4.17 3.67
CA GLU A 48 17.00 -4.60 2.60
C GLU A 48 15.54 -4.65 3.07
N TYR A 49 15.27 -5.10 4.30
CA TYR A 49 13.94 -5.05 4.91
C TYR A 49 13.38 -3.63 4.94
N ALA A 50 14.15 -2.66 5.44
CA ALA A 50 13.75 -1.26 5.48
C ALA A 50 13.51 -0.67 4.07
N ASN A 51 14.31 -1.06 3.08
CA ASN A 51 14.14 -0.63 1.69
C ASN A 51 12.84 -1.18 1.08
N VAL A 52 12.54 -2.46 1.32
CA VAL A 52 11.30 -3.09 0.86
C VAL A 52 10.09 -2.46 1.51
N GLU A 53 10.15 -2.23 2.82
CA GLU A 53 9.06 -1.60 3.56
C GLU A 53 8.75 -0.21 2.99
N ARG A 54 9.77 0.61 2.70
CA ARG A 54 9.60 1.93 2.05
C ARG A 54 8.91 1.82 0.68
N LYS A 55 9.33 0.86 -0.16
CA LYS A 55 8.74 0.65 -1.49
C LYS A 55 7.29 0.17 -1.41
N MET A 56 7.00 -0.79 -0.54
CA MET A 56 5.63 -1.29 -0.31
C MET A 56 4.73 -0.20 0.27
N THR A 57 5.26 0.62 1.18
CA THR A 57 4.54 1.76 1.76
C THR A 57 4.19 2.78 0.68
N ALA A 58 5.15 3.14 -0.18
CA ALA A 58 4.90 4.06 -1.29
C ALA A 58 3.83 3.55 -2.27
N ALA A 59 3.79 2.24 -2.54
CA ALA A 59 2.75 1.62 -3.37
C ALA A 59 1.36 1.70 -2.70
N VAL A 60 1.27 1.44 -1.39
CA VAL A 60 0.00 1.56 -0.65
C VAL A 60 -0.45 3.01 -0.51
N ASP A 61 0.47 3.95 -0.30
CA ASP A 61 0.16 5.38 -0.24
C ASP A 61 -0.34 5.92 -1.58
N TRP A 62 0.24 5.45 -2.69
CA TRP A 62 -0.27 5.76 -4.02
C TRP A 62 -1.70 5.23 -4.19
N PHE A 63 -1.94 3.96 -3.86
CA PHE A 63 -3.28 3.37 -3.95
C PHE A 63 -4.31 4.09 -3.07
N ARG A 64 -3.92 4.49 -1.84
CA ARG A 64 -4.78 5.26 -0.95
C ARG A 64 -5.19 6.61 -1.56
N LYS A 65 -4.26 7.32 -2.20
CA LYS A 65 -4.55 8.60 -2.88
C LYS A 65 -5.51 8.40 -4.05
N GLU A 66 -5.30 7.36 -4.85
CA GLU A 66 -6.20 7.01 -5.95
C GLU A 66 -7.61 6.66 -5.44
N CYS A 67 -7.73 5.85 -4.39
CA CYS A 67 -9.03 5.54 -3.78
C CYS A 67 -9.75 6.79 -3.27
N ALA A 68 -9.05 7.72 -2.62
CA ALA A 68 -9.64 8.98 -2.16
C ALA A 68 -10.16 9.85 -3.33
N SER A 69 -9.42 9.88 -4.44
CA SER A 69 -9.83 10.56 -5.67
C SER A 69 -11.08 9.92 -6.29
N LEU A 70 -11.10 8.58 -6.35
CA LEU A 70 -12.25 7.82 -6.86
C LEU A 70 -13.50 7.98 -5.96
N GLU A 71 -13.34 7.96 -4.65
CA GLU A 71 -14.44 8.18 -3.69
C GLU A 71 -15.07 9.56 -3.86
N THR A 72 -14.23 10.59 -3.97
CA THR A 72 -14.65 11.98 -4.21
C THR A 72 -15.51 12.06 -5.47
N ARG A 73 -15.06 11.40 -6.55
CA ARG A 73 -15.79 11.31 -7.82
C ARG A 73 -17.09 10.49 -7.70
N ALA A 74 -17.09 9.38 -6.98
CA ALA A 74 -18.25 8.49 -6.81
C ALA A 74 -19.36 9.12 -5.95
N ASN A 75 -19.00 9.91 -4.95
CA ASN A 75 -19.93 10.65 -4.10
C ASN A 75 -20.46 11.93 -4.76
N GLY A 76 -19.92 12.31 -5.92
CA GLY A 76 -20.26 13.56 -6.61
C GLY A 76 -19.85 14.79 -5.80
N ARG A 77 -18.87 14.64 -4.91
CA ARG A 77 -18.26 15.76 -4.20
C ARG A 77 -17.25 16.40 -5.13
N VAL A 78 -17.28 17.73 -5.18
CA VAL A 78 -16.42 18.46 -6.09
C VAL A 78 -15.28 19.09 -5.31
N THR A 79 -14.04 18.82 -5.74
CA THR A 79 -12.84 19.44 -5.21
C THR A 79 -12.22 20.34 -6.28
N PRO A 80 -11.53 21.44 -5.88
CA PRO A 80 -10.80 22.30 -6.81
C PRO A 80 -9.77 21.54 -7.66
N ASP A 81 -9.23 20.45 -7.11
CA ASP A 81 -8.23 19.61 -7.77
C ASP A 81 -8.72 18.97 -9.08
N LEU A 82 -10.04 18.88 -9.31
CA LEU A 82 -10.57 18.45 -10.62
C LEU A 82 -10.16 19.39 -11.77
N LEU A 83 -9.81 20.64 -11.46
CA LEU A 83 -9.41 21.64 -12.45
C LEU A 83 -7.90 21.85 -12.54
N SER A 84 -7.09 21.09 -11.79
CA SER A 84 -5.63 21.26 -11.75
C SER A 84 -4.93 20.93 -13.07
N SER A 85 -5.57 20.13 -13.93
CA SER A 85 -5.08 19.81 -15.28
C SER A 85 -5.36 20.89 -16.32
N VAL A 86 -6.25 21.84 -16.03
CA VAL A 86 -6.63 22.90 -16.97
C VAL A 86 -5.46 23.87 -17.16
N ARG A 87 -5.20 24.23 -18.41
CA ARG A 87 -4.14 25.19 -18.80
C ARG A 87 -4.76 26.31 -19.61
N VAL A 88 -4.55 27.54 -19.17
CA VAL A 88 -5.07 28.75 -19.80
C VAL A 88 -4.00 29.33 -20.70
N LYS A 89 -4.33 29.57 -21.97
CA LYS A 89 -3.43 30.19 -22.93
C LYS A 89 -3.90 31.61 -23.23
N PHE A 90 -2.99 32.57 -23.10
CA PHE A 90 -3.25 33.95 -23.50
C PHE A 90 -2.77 34.19 -24.94
N PRO A 91 -3.41 35.07 -25.73
CA PRO A 91 -3.00 35.34 -27.10
C PRO A 91 -1.65 36.07 -27.19
N LYS A 92 -1.27 36.77 -26.11
CA LYS A 92 -0.04 37.58 -26.04
C LYS A 92 1.16 36.80 -25.49
N ASP A 93 0.92 35.67 -24.83
CA ASP A 93 1.95 34.83 -24.22
C ASP A 93 1.95 33.45 -24.85
N ASP A 94 3.12 32.97 -25.26
CA ASP A 94 3.27 31.63 -25.86
C ASP A 94 3.24 30.50 -24.80
N HIS A 95 3.16 30.87 -23.51
CA HIS A 95 3.13 29.95 -22.39
C HIS A 95 1.71 29.68 -21.89
N ALA A 96 1.46 28.43 -21.48
CA ALA A 96 0.20 28.01 -20.90
C ALA A 96 0.31 28.07 -19.36
N PHE A 97 -0.51 28.93 -18.75
CA PHE A 97 -0.56 29.11 -17.29
C PHE A 97 -1.51 28.11 -16.64
N LYS A 98 -1.28 27.81 -15.37
CA LYS A 98 -2.22 26.99 -14.60
C LYS A 98 -3.46 27.81 -14.25
N LEU A 99 -4.61 27.16 -14.15
CA LEU A 99 -5.86 27.84 -13.77
C LEU A 99 -5.76 28.52 -12.39
N GLU A 100 -5.03 27.91 -11.45
CA GLU A 100 -4.79 28.42 -10.09
C GLU A 100 -4.00 29.73 -10.06
N GLU A 101 -3.19 30.00 -11.09
CA GLU A 101 -2.39 31.23 -11.18
C GLU A 101 -3.21 32.42 -11.70
N VAL A 102 -4.27 32.13 -12.47
CA VAL A 102 -5.11 33.13 -13.13
C VAL A 102 -6.43 33.37 -12.37
N SER A 103 -6.81 32.42 -11.51
CA SER A 103 -8.11 32.44 -10.83
C SER A 103 -8.09 31.74 -9.47
N THR A 104 -9.01 32.15 -8.60
CA THR A 104 -9.31 31.43 -7.36
C THR A 104 -10.44 30.45 -7.60
N VAL A 105 -10.18 29.17 -7.31
CA VAL A 105 -11.17 28.09 -7.40
C VAL A 105 -11.69 27.76 -6.02
N GLY A 106 -13.01 27.81 -5.83
CA GLY A 106 -13.69 27.51 -4.59
C GLY A 106 -14.87 26.56 -4.78
N VAL A 107 -15.28 25.90 -3.71
CA VAL A 107 -16.48 25.05 -3.66
C VAL A 107 -17.57 25.83 -2.94
N ARG A 108 -18.70 26.11 -3.58
CA ARG A 108 -19.83 26.80 -2.94
C ARG A 108 -20.83 25.81 -2.34
N ASN A 109 -21.18 24.80 -3.11
CA ASN A 109 -22.08 23.71 -2.71
C ASN A 109 -21.41 22.39 -3.07
N ALA A 110 -21.82 21.27 -2.45
CA ALA A 110 -21.17 19.97 -2.66
C ALA A 110 -21.12 19.51 -4.13
N SER A 111 -21.94 20.09 -5.02
CA SER A 111 -22.03 19.77 -6.45
C SER A 111 -21.72 20.98 -7.36
N GLU A 112 -21.21 22.09 -6.83
CA GLU A 112 -20.95 23.32 -7.60
C GLU A 112 -19.57 23.92 -7.29
N LEU A 113 -18.75 24.09 -8.34
CA LEU A 113 -17.51 24.86 -8.28
C LEU A 113 -17.75 26.31 -8.73
N ILE A 114 -17.03 27.20 -8.08
CA ILE A 114 -16.93 28.61 -8.45
C ILE A 114 -15.49 28.92 -8.80
N ILE A 115 -15.30 29.55 -9.96
CA ILE A 115 -14.03 30.09 -10.39
C ILE A 115 -14.19 31.61 -10.42
N THR A 116 -13.32 32.32 -9.69
CA THR A 116 -13.26 33.78 -9.68
C THR A 116 -11.96 34.21 -10.30
N VAL A 117 -12.02 34.92 -11.43
CA VAL A 117 -10.82 35.32 -12.19
C VAL A 117 -10.28 36.64 -11.64
N PHE A 118 -8.95 36.78 -11.59
CA PHE A 118 -8.32 38.01 -11.11
C PHE A 118 -8.56 39.19 -12.05
N GLU A 119 -8.59 38.96 -13.36
CA GLU A 119 -8.85 39.99 -14.37
C GLU A 119 -10.06 39.61 -15.24
N GLU A 120 -10.91 40.58 -15.57
CA GLU A 120 -12.12 40.37 -16.38
C GLU A 120 -11.79 39.96 -17.82
N GLU A 121 -10.71 40.48 -18.40
CA GLU A 121 -10.25 40.12 -19.75
C GLU A 121 -9.83 38.64 -19.85
N SER A 122 -9.38 38.05 -18.74
CA SER A 122 -8.95 36.67 -18.65
C SER A 122 -10.12 35.67 -18.68
N LEU A 123 -11.36 36.11 -18.41
CA LEU A 123 -12.53 35.24 -18.34
C LEU A 123 -12.76 34.45 -19.64
N LYS A 124 -12.67 35.10 -20.79
CA LYS A 124 -12.88 34.46 -22.11
C LYS A 124 -11.85 33.37 -22.40
N HIS A 125 -10.63 33.55 -21.92
CA HIS A 125 -9.51 32.63 -22.10
C HIS A 125 -9.68 31.41 -21.19
N VAL A 126 -10.13 31.63 -19.96
CA VAL A 126 -10.47 30.57 -18.99
C VAL A 126 -11.63 29.71 -19.50
N GLU A 127 -12.67 30.31 -20.06
CA GLU A 127 -13.79 29.56 -20.67
C GLU A 127 -13.32 28.66 -21.81
N ARG A 128 -12.47 29.19 -22.69
CA ARG A 128 -11.91 28.40 -23.80
C ARG A 128 -11.05 27.25 -23.28
N ALA A 129 -10.20 27.51 -22.29
CA ALA A 129 -9.37 26.48 -21.66
C ALA A 129 -10.21 25.37 -20.99
N LEU A 130 -11.33 25.73 -20.35
CA LEU A 130 -12.28 24.77 -19.77
C LEU A 130 -12.97 23.91 -20.84
N TYR A 131 -13.36 24.49 -21.98
CA TYR A 131 -13.90 23.73 -23.12
C TYR A 131 -12.84 22.78 -23.71
N ASP A 132 -11.62 23.26 -23.89
CA ASP A 132 -10.50 22.48 -24.45
C ASP A 132 -10.10 21.31 -23.52
N ALA A 133 -10.20 21.50 -22.20
CA ALA A 133 -9.91 20.48 -21.21
C ALA A 133 -10.91 19.29 -21.22
N LYS A 134 -12.08 19.44 -21.88
CA LYS A 134 -13.09 18.38 -22.06
C LYS A 134 -13.36 17.56 -20.79
N LEU A 135 -13.55 18.24 -19.66
CA LEU A 135 -13.79 17.56 -18.39
C LEU A 135 -15.08 16.73 -18.46
N PRO A 136 -15.05 15.45 -18.05
CA PRO A 136 -16.19 14.55 -18.20
C PRO A 136 -17.39 15.03 -17.37
N GLY A 137 -18.51 15.30 -18.05
CA GLY A 137 -19.78 15.68 -17.44
C GLY A 137 -19.98 17.19 -17.19
N LEU A 138 -19.02 18.05 -17.59
CA LEU A 138 -19.05 19.51 -17.33
C LEU A 138 -19.27 20.34 -18.61
N SER A 139 -20.21 19.96 -19.48
CA SER A 139 -20.49 20.72 -20.72
C SER A 139 -21.22 22.06 -20.50
N SER A 140 -21.58 22.39 -19.26
CA SER A 140 -22.50 23.49 -18.94
C SER A 140 -21.92 24.41 -17.86
N PHE A 141 -20.89 25.18 -18.16
CA PHE A 141 -20.48 26.28 -17.29
C PHE A 141 -21.38 27.49 -17.51
N GLN A 142 -21.83 28.08 -16.41
CA GLN A 142 -22.70 29.24 -16.42
C GLN A 142 -21.91 30.47 -15.95
N LYS A 143 -21.85 31.50 -16.80
CA LYS A 143 -21.42 32.82 -16.35
C LYS A 143 -22.46 33.37 -15.39
N GLN A 144 -22.03 33.88 -14.26
CA GLN A 144 -22.91 34.62 -13.35
C GLN A 144 -22.65 36.11 -13.41
N ASP A 145 -21.38 36.46 -13.58
CA ASP A 145 -20.91 37.84 -13.57
C ASP A 145 -19.69 37.94 -14.49
N ASN A 146 -19.19 39.15 -14.71
CA ASN A 146 -18.05 39.40 -15.60
C ASN A 146 -16.72 38.84 -15.09
N ARG A 147 -16.66 38.37 -13.83
CA ARG A 147 -15.44 37.78 -13.22
C ARG A 147 -15.66 36.39 -12.63
N THR A 148 -16.89 35.88 -12.63
CA THR A 148 -17.24 34.65 -11.90
C THR A 148 -17.92 33.62 -12.79
N LEU A 149 -17.37 32.40 -12.80
CA LEU A 149 -17.92 31.24 -13.51
C LEU A 149 -18.40 30.20 -12.50
N LYS A 150 -19.58 29.63 -12.77
CA LYS A 150 -20.13 28.49 -12.04
C LYS A 150 -20.06 27.24 -12.90
N ILE A 151 -19.60 26.16 -12.29
CA ILE A 151 -19.55 24.85 -12.90
C ILE A 151 -20.40 23.90 -12.05
N PRO A 152 -21.63 23.58 -12.50
CA PRO A 152 -22.42 22.52 -11.91
C PRO A 152 -21.82 21.16 -12.31
N VAL A 153 -21.53 20.32 -11.33
CA VAL A 153 -21.09 18.95 -11.56
C VAL A 153 -22.28 18.02 -11.35
N PRO A 154 -22.74 17.31 -12.39
CA PRO A 154 -23.83 16.37 -12.24
C PRO A 154 -23.42 15.22 -11.33
N LYS A 155 -24.37 14.74 -10.53
CA LYS A 155 -24.13 13.56 -9.68
C LYS A 155 -23.90 12.33 -10.58
N PRO A 156 -22.91 11.47 -10.26
CA PRO A 156 -22.66 10.27 -11.04
C PRO A 156 -23.85 9.31 -10.93
N THR A 157 -24.23 8.72 -12.07
CA THR A 157 -25.27 7.68 -12.17
C THR A 157 -24.80 6.40 -11.49
N VAL A 158 -25.74 5.48 -11.20
CA VAL A 158 -25.43 4.18 -10.59
C VAL A 158 -24.46 3.37 -11.46
N GLU A 159 -24.59 3.45 -12.78
CA GLU A 159 -23.70 2.78 -13.73
C GLU A 159 -22.28 3.35 -13.69
N ALA A 160 -22.15 4.68 -13.66
CA ALA A 160 -20.86 5.34 -13.55
C ALA A 160 -20.16 4.99 -12.22
N ARG A 161 -20.89 4.90 -11.11
CA ARG A 161 -20.35 4.46 -9.82
C ARG A 161 -19.82 3.03 -9.88
N LYS A 162 -20.55 2.10 -10.52
CA LYS A 162 -20.08 0.72 -10.73
C LYS A 162 -18.80 0.66 -11.57
N ALA A 163 -18.71 1.48 -12.63
CA ALA A 163 -17.51 1.56 -13.46
C ALA A 163 -16.29 2.12 -12.70
N LEU A 164 -16.49 3.11 -11.82
CA LEU A 164 -15.43 3.63 -10.94
C LEU A 164 -14.94 2.55 -9.96
N PHE A 165 -15.87 1.79 -9.38
CA PHE A 165 -15.52 0.68 -8.49
C PHE A 165 -14.73 -0.42 -9.22
N ALA A 166 -15.14 -0.81 -10.43
CA ALA A 166 -14.38 -1.75 -11.26
C ALA A 166 -12.97 -1.24 -11.60
N THR A 167 -12.79 0.07 -11.71
CA THR A 167 -11.47 0.69 -11.90
C THR A 167 -10.62 0.57 -10.63
N ALA A 168 -11.21 0.81 -9.46
CA ALA A 168 -10.52 0.62 -8.18
C ALA A 168 -10.09 -0.83 -7.95
N GLU A 169 -10.91 -1.81 -8.33
CA GLU A 169 -10.56 -3.23 -8.26
C GLU A 169 -9.34 -3.57 -9.13
N ARG A 170 -9.26 -3.01 -10.34
CA ARG A 170 -8.08 -3.18 -11.21
C ARG A 170 -6.83 -2.57 -10.58
N GLN A 171 -6.92 -1.34 -10.08
CA GLN A 171 -5.81 -0.66 -9.41
C GLN A 171 -5.34 -1.40 -8.14
N ALA A 172 -6.27 -2.03 -7.41
CA ALA A 172 -5.93 -2.84 -6.26
C ALA A 172 -5.13 -4.09 -6.66
N GLU A 173 -5.52 -4.77 -7.74
CA GLU A 173 -4.78 -5.93 -8.23
C GLU A 173 -3.38 -5.54 -8.72
N ASP A 174 -3.26 -4.42 -9.44
CA ASP A 174 -1.96 -3.88 -9.85
C ASP A 174 -1.06 -3.60 -8.64
N THR A 175 -1.62 -3.02 -7.57
CA THR A 175 -0.88 -2.76 -6.32
C THR A 175 -0.45 -4.06 -5.64
N ARG A 176 -1.30 -5.09 -5.59
CA ARG A 176 -0.94 -6.42 -5.07
C ARG A 176 0.19 -7.06 -5.88
N ILE A 177 0.14 -6.95 -7.20
CA ILE A 177 1.20 -7.44 -8.09
C ILE A 177 2.51 -6.71 -7.80
N GLN A 178 2.49 -5.39 -7.61
CA GLN A 178 3.68 -4.62 -7.25
C GLN A 178 4.28 -5.06 -5.90
N ILE A 179 3.45 -5.24 -4.87
CA ILE A 179 3.89 -5.73 -3.55
C ILE A 179 4.56 -7.11 -3.70
N ARG A 180 3.94 -8.04 -4.43
CA ARG A 180 4.51 -9.37 -4.71
C ARG A 180 5.84 -9.29 -5.47
N ARG A 181 5.95 -8.38 -6.44
CA ARG A 181 7.18 -8.16 -7.21
C ARG A 181 8.31 -7.62 -6.33
N HIS A 182 8.03 -6.67 -5.44
CA HIS A 182 9.01 -6.15 -4.48
C HIS A 182 9.50 -7.24 -3.53
N HIS A 183 8.57 -8.04 -3.00
CA HIS A 183 8.91 -9.20 -2.17
C HIS A 183 9.84 -10.18 -2.90
N GLN A 184 9.47 -10.61 -4.12
CA GLN A 184 10.30 -11.53 -4.92
C GLN A 184 11.67 -10.96 -5.27
N ALA A 185 11.76 -9.67 -5.57
CA ALA A 185 13.02 -9.02 -5.89
C ALA A 185 14.00 -9.06 -4.71
N SER A 186 13.52 -8.82 -3.49
CA SER A 186 14.36 -8.80 -2.30
C SER A 186 14.78 -10.19 -1.83
N LEU A 187 13.91 -11.19 -2.01
CA LEU A 187 14.31 -12.59 -1.81
C LEU A 187 15.43 -13.03 -2.76
N LYS A 188 15.35 -12.63 -4.04
CA LYS A 188 16.41 -12.92 -5.03
C LYS A 188 17.73 -12.21 -4.71
N LYS A 189 17.65 -10.98 -4.18
CA LYS A 189 18.83 -10.17 -3.84
C LYS A 189 19.54 -10.72 -2.59
N GLY A 190 18.80 -11.12 -1.56
CA GLY A 190 19.36 -11.64 -0.32
C GLY A 190 19.88 -13.07 -0.39
N LYS A 191 19.46 -13.88 -1.40
CA LYS A 191 19.84 -15.30 -1.55
C LYS A 191 19.70 -16.10 -0.24
N TYR A 192 18.66 -15.83 0.53
CA TYR A 192 18.44 -16.45 1.83
C TYR A 192 18.20 -17.96 1.74
N GLU A 193 18.61 -18.71 2.76
CA GLU A 193 18.38 -20.15 2.83
C GLU A 193 16.89 -20.48 2.98
N LYS A 194 16.48 -21.67 2.50
CA LYS A 194 15.10 -22.15 2.66
C LYS A 194 14.77 -22.27 4.16
N HIS A 195 13.65 -21.68 4.57
CA HIS A 195 13.18 -21.58 5.96
C HIS A 195 13.95 -20.62 6.87
N SER A 196 14.81 -19.74 6.35
CA SER A 196 15.43 -18.69 7.16
C SER A 196 14.40 -17.73 7.82
N ILE A 197 14.78 -17.11 8.95
CA ILE A 197 13.90 -16.22 9.74
C ILE A 197 13.53 -14.98 8.90
N GLU A 198 14.47 -14.53 8.08
CA GLU A 198 14.35 -13.43 7.13
C GLU A 198 13.17 -13.66 6.18
N ILE A 199 13.07 -14.86 5.57
CA ILE A 199 11.98 -15.19 4.64
C ILE A 199 10.62 -15.12 5.34
N GLU A 200 10.52 -15.61 6.58
CA GLU A 200 9.28 -15.52 7.35
C GLU A 200 8.88 -14.07 7.63
N GLU A 201 9.84 -13.20 7.97
CA GLU A 201 9.58 -11.78 8.21
C GLU A 201 9.21 -11.01 6.93
N PHE A 202 9.90 -11.26 5.81
CA PHE A 202 9.54 -10.68 4.51
C PHE A 202 8.14 -11.12 4.07
N GLN A 203 7.77 -12.37 4.32
CA GLN A 203 6.44 -12.89 4.03
C GLN A 203 5.37 -12.24 4.92
N LYS A 204 5.62 -12.11 6.23
CA LYS A 204 4.72 -11.38 7.16
C LYS A 204 4.51 -9.94 6.72
N LEU A 205 5.58 -9.25 6.31
CA LEU A 205 5.54 -7.88 5.80
C LEU A 205 4.63 -7.78 4.56
N SER A 206 4.85 -8.66 3.58
CA SER A 206 4.05 -8.72 2.35
C SER A 206 2.56 -8.98 2.65
N THR A 207 2.25 -9.96 3.50
CA THR A 207 0.87 -10.26 3.91
C THR A 207 0.21 -9.08 4.60
N ARG A 208 0.93 -8.36 5.47
CA ARG A 208 0.42 -7.14 6.13
C ARG A 208 0.01 -6.08 5.11
N PHE A 209 0.86 -5.78 4.12
CA PHE A 209 0.54 -4.77 3.10
C PHE A 209 -0.60 -5.19 2.18
N VAL A 210 -0.70 -6.48 1.81
CA VAL A 210 -1.84 -7.00 1.04
C VAL A 210 -3.15 -6.82 1.81
N ASN A 211 -3.15 -7.16 3.11
CA ASN A 211 -4.33 -6.97 3.97
C ASN A 211 -4.73 -5.48 4.10
N ASN A 212 -3.75 -4.57 4.11
CA ASN A 212 -4.02 -3.13 4.11
C ASN A 212 -4.72 -2.69 2.82
N VAL A 213 -4.26 -3.16 1.65
CA VAL A 213 -4.91 -2.88 0.35
C VAL A 213 -6.36 -3.39 0.36
N ASP A 214 -6.59 -4.60 0.87
CA ASP A 214 -7.94 -5.18 0.95
C ASP A 214 -8.87 -4.40 1.90
N THR A 215 -8.30 -3.84 2.97
CA THR A 215 -9.05 -3.00 3.92
C THR A 215 -9.47 -1.68 3.26
N ILE A 216 -8.56 -1.02 2.55
CA ILE A 216 -8.84 0.21 1.78
C ILE A 216 -9.91 -0.04 0.72
N LEU A 217 -9.81 -1.14 -0.03
CA LEU A 217 -10.80 -1.48 -1.05
C LEU A 217 -12.18 -1.77 -0.45
N ARG A 218 -12.23 -2.38 0.74
CA ARG A 218 -13.49 -2.61 1.46
C ARG A 218 -14.12 -1.29 1.94
N GLU A 219 -13.31 -0.34 2.38
CA GLU A 219 -13.78 0.99 2.78
C GLU A 219 -14.41 1.74 1.60
N LEU A 220 -13.82 1.65 0.41
CA LEU A 220 -14.35 2.27 -0.81
C LEU A 220 -15.71 1.71 -1.27
N LYS A 221 -16.02 0.45 -0.93
CA LYS A 221 -17.28 -0.20 -1.32
C LYS A 221 -18.49 0.25 -0.48
N LYS A 222 -18.25 0.89 0.67
CA LYS A 222 -19.32 1.36 1.56
C LYS A 222 -20.13 2.48 0.92
#